data_AF-A0A1I6KNQ7-F1
#
_entry.id   AF-A0A1I6KNQ7-F1
#
_cell.length_a   1.000
_cell.length_b   1.000
_cell.length_c   1.000
_cell.angle_alpha   90.00
_cell.angle_beta   90.00
_cell.angle_gamma   90.00
#
_symmetry.space_group_name_H-M   'P 1'
#
loop_
_entity.id
_entity.type
_entity.pdbx_description
1 polymer ?
#
loop_
_entity_poly.entity_id
_entity_poly.type
_entity_poly.pdbx_seq_one_letter_code
_entity_poly.pdbx_strand_id
1 'polypeptide(L)'
;MTEKSIICGGCDHAIDRAHKVYREIPYCNTCYSRLFKRRLCGGCGMFSRLFVREPDAVCTACIKKQPCVRCRRFGQPLGKLTANGPACSSCRTYFVDEEPCERCNRPSARLSRRHGNPEAPRLCPGCNSDHHTCSSCRRSRSCTATADGRWICKKCAENPSAPCGACGSAVAAGANGRCECCYWTQKCSIDADQLSHMVPRASIQKRFKEFAAWAATTTDPKRTALSLPRHVAFFVKLAALPERNDGGWRSDDLLGHFGTQGLRTHLLAARWLSEVLGVEIGAKKKIQASEARRFEEQLSELPEQPLPRQALMAFHQFLSKRVAQGDISVRTARLSFRPALDLASLAGDQLPAQDDVTHYLMKAPGQRAALFAFATFLRETLGVNLAVPKSSARTIFHRRRRQLEVQIRQMLFEEDRSTDFDQRWRPVALMYFHWISLKQAQRLLAEGKLSTAYGGVELEHGAERYWIPDPSPMYRGSR
;
A
#
# COMPACT_ATOMS: atom_id res chain seq x y z
N MET A 1 7.35 -46.70 24.78
CA MET A 1 5.98 -46.17 24.59
C MET A 1 5.06 -47.12 25.32
N THR A 2 4.47 -46.69 26.44
CA THR A 2 3.46 -47.48 27.14
C THR A 2 2.26 -47.59 26.21
N GLU A 3 1.95 -48.79 25.71
CA GLU A 3 0.67 -49.06 25.07
C GLU A 3 -0.41 -48.61 26.05
N LYS A 4 -1.19 -47.59 25.67
CA LYS A 4 -2.39 -47.22 26.42
C LYS A 4 -3.33 -48.43 26.38
N SER A 5 -3.28 -49.25 27.43
CA SER A 5 -4.20 -50.36 27.61
C SER A 5 -5.63 -49.81 27.65
N ILE A 6 -6.47 -50.23 26.72
CA ILE A 6 -7.88 -49.81 26.68
C ILE A 6 -8.58 -50.52 27.85
N ILE A 7 -9.23 -49.79 28.76
CA ILE A 7 -9.93 -50.39 29.90
C ILE A 7 -11.43 -50.49 29.59
N CYS A 8 -12.00 -51.68 29.71
CA CYS A 8 -13.43 -51.90 29.48
C CYS A 8 -14.29 -51.22 30.55
N GLY A 9 -15.15 -50.26 30.20
CA GLY A 9 -16.01 -49.56 31.18
C GLY A 9 -17.16 -50.38 31.76
N GLY A 10 -17.21 -51.68 31.48
CA GLY A 10 -18.19 -52.61 32.07
C GLY A 10 -17.59 -53.60 33.08
N CYS A 11 -16.29 -53.87 33.03
CA CYS A 11 -15.61 -54.86 33.90
C CYS A 11 -14.22 -54.41 34.35
N ASP A 12 -13.77 -53.21 33.95
CA ASP A 12 -12.50 -52.59 34.32
C ASP A 12 -11.24 -53.40 33.99
N HIS A 13 -11.37 -54.43 33.14
CA HIS A 13 -10.23 -55.17 32.60
C HIS A 13 -9.62 -54.48 31.38
N ALA A 14 -8.30 -54.59 31.26
CA ALA A 14 -7.57 -54.22 30.05
C ALA A 14 -8.01 -55.11 28.88
N ILE A 15 -8.21 -54.50 27.71
CA ILE A 15 -8.59 -55.16 26.46
C ILE A 15 -7.73 -54.65 25.30
N ASP A 16 -7.40 -55.54 24.37
CA ASP A 16 -6.62 -55.17 23.18
C ASP A 16 -7.45 -54.34 22.19
N ARG A 17 -8.75 -54.65 22.10
CA ARG A 17 -9.68 -53.98 21.18
C ARG A 17 -11.09 -53.88 21.76
N ALA A 18 -11.66 -52.69 21.69
CA ALA A 18 -13.07 -52.46 22.02
C ALA A 18 -14.00 -53.10 20.98
N HIS A 19 -14.97 -53.90 21.42
CA HIS A 19 -16.05 -54.39 20.56
C HIS A 19 -17.06 -53.28 20.24
N LYS A 20 -17.36 -52.43 21.24
CA LYS A 20 -18.23 -51.26 21.09
C LYS A 20 -17.65 -50.08 21.87
N VAL A 21 -17.66 -48.89 21.27
CA VAL A 21 -17.45 -47.63 21.99
C VAL A 21 -18.79 -46.91 22.06
N TYR A 22 -19.22 -46.55 23.27
CA TYR A 22 -20.47 -45.82 23.51
C TYR A 22 -20.18 -44.62 24.41
N ARG A 23 -20.48 -43.41 23.93
CA ARG A 23 -20.14 -42.14 24.60
C ARG A 23 -18.72 -42.14 25.15
N GLU A 24 -17.76 -42.47 24.27
CA GLU A 24 -16.32 -42.50 24.55
C GLU A 24 -15.85 -43.61 25.52
N ILE A 25 -16.77 -44.41 26.06
CA ILE A 25 -16.44 -45.55 26.92
C ILE A 25 -16.36 -46.83 26.07
N PRO A 26 -15.22 -47.54 26.07
CA PRO A 26 -15.05 -48.80 25.34
C PRO A 26 -15.60 -49.98 26.15
N TYR A 27 -16.16 -50.96 25.46
CA TYR A 27 -16.71 -52.20 26.02
C TYR A 27 -16.15 -53.42 25.29
N CYS A 28 -15.75 -54.44 26.06
CA CYS A 28 -15.37 -55.75 25.55
C CYS A 28 -16.60 -56.50 25.00
N ASN A 29 -16.39 -57.59 24.26
CA ASN A 29 -17.48 -58.38 23.68
C ASN A 29 -18.47 -58.93 24.73
N THR A 30 -17.93 -59.38 25.88
CA THR A 30 -18.72 -59.90 27.01
C THR A 30 -19.59 -58.81 27.63
N CYS A 31 -18.98 -57.65 27.96
CA CYS A 31 -19.72 -56.52 28.51
C CYS A 31 -20.70 -55.92 27.50
N TYR A 32 -20.38 -55.94 26.21
CA TYR A 32 -21.32 -55.55 25.16
C TYR A 32 -22.58 -56.43 25.19
N SER A 33 -22.41 -57.76 25.20
CA SER A 33 -23.54 -58.70 25.25
C SER A 33 -24.34 -58.62 26.55
N ARG A 34 -23.70 -58.24 27.66
CA ARG A 34 -24.34 -58.05 28.96
C ARG A 34 -25.08 -56.72 29.07
N LEU A 35 -24.45 -55.61 28.67
CA LEU A 35 -24.93 -54.24 28.92
C LEU A 35 -25.68 -53.62 27.74
N PHE A 36 -25.64 -54.22 26.53
CA PHE A 36 -26.38 -53.74 25.36
C PHE A 36 -27.43 -54.78 24.95
N LYS A 37 -28.66 -54.58 25.42
CA LYS A 37 -29.76 -55.54 25.22
C LYS A 37 -30.71 -55.07 24.13
N ARG A 38 -31.32 -56.03 23.42
CA ARG A 38 -32.32 -55.76 22.40
C ARG A 38 -33.57 -55.16 23.06
N ARG A 39 -33.88 -53.90 22.73
CA ARG A 39 -35.00 -53.12 23.27
C ARG A 39 -35.60 -52.24 22.17
N LEU A 40 -36.82 -51.74 22.39
CA LEU A 40 -37.43 -50.74 21.50
C LEU A 40 -36.71 -49.39 21.68
N CYS A 41 -36.36 -48.74 20.57
CA CYS A 41 -35.76 -47.42 20.59
C CYS A 41 -36.82 -46.34 20.87
N GLY A 42 -36.65 -45.54 21.93
CA GLY A 42 -37.58 -44.44 22.25
C GLY A 42 -37.71 -43.36 21.17
N GLY A 43 -36.76 -43.28 20.22
CA GLY A 43 -36.81 -42.30 19.13
C GLY A 43 -37.41 -42.79 17.80
N CYS A 44 -37.45 -44.09 17.53
CA CYS A 44 -37.99 -44.61 16.26
C CYS A 44 -38.87 -45.85 16.38
N GLY A 45 -39.08 -46.38 17.58
CA GLY A 45 -39.88 -47.59 17.82
C GLY A 45 -39.27 -48.90 17.32
N MET A 46 -38.12 -48.88 16.63
CA MET A 46 -37.49 -50.09 16.09
C MET A 46 -36.63 -50.79 17.15
N PHE A 47 -36.53 -52.13 17.06
CA PHE A 47 -35.63 -52.91 17.90
C PHE A 47 -34.15 -52.61 17.60
N SER A 48 -33.39 -52.33 18.64
CA SER A 48 -31.93 -52.18 18.57
C SER A 48 -31.26 -52.66 19.86
N ARG A 49 -29.95 -52.92 19.84
CA ARG A 49 -29.17 -53.20 21.06
C ARG A 49 -28.83 -51.87 21.74
N LEU A 50 -29.50 -51.58 22.85
CA LEU A 50 -29.43 -50.30 23.57
C LEU A 50 -28.75 -50.50 24.93
N PHE A 51 -28.04 -49.47 25.38
CA PHE A 51 -27.30 -49.52 26.64
C PHE A 51 -28.27 -49.56 27.81
N VAL A 52 -28.19 -50.62 28.63
CA VAL A 52 -29.20 -50.93 29.63
C VAL A 52 -29.24 -49.94 30.79
N ARG A 53 -28.09 -49.37 31.14
CA ARG A 53 -27.95 -48.41 32.25
C ARG A 53 -28.50 -47.02 31.90
N GLU A 54 -28.84 -46.77 30.64
CA GLU A 54 -29.37 -45.49 30.17
C GLU A 54 -30.77 -45.73 29.57
N PRO A 55 -31.86 -45.46 30.34
CA PRO A 55 -33.23 -45.76 29.92
C PRO A 55 -33.65 -45.03 28.63
N ASP A 56 -33.09 -43.85 28.39
CA ASP A 56 -33.32 -42.98 27.23
C ASP A 56 -32.36 -43.25 26.06
N ALA A 57 -31.54 -44.32 26.13
CA ALA A 57 -30.64 -44.69 25.05
C ALA A 57 -31.40 -44.92 23.74
N VAL A 58 -31.04 -44.19 22.70
CA VAL A 58 -31.61 -44.34 21.35
C VAL A 58 -30.67 -45.08 20.40
N CYS A 59 -31.23 -45.65 19.33
CA CYS A 59 -30.46 -46.39 18.34
C CYS A 59 -29.53 -45.46 17.53
N THR A 60 -28.50 -46.03 16.91
CA THR A 60 -27.51 -45.26 16.14
C THR A 60 -28.14 -44.46 14.98
N ALA A 61 -29.24 -44.94 14.41
CA ALA A 61 -29.98 -44.22 13.37
C ALA A 61 -30.64 -42.94 13.91
N CYS A 62 -31.22 -42.99 15.11
CA CYS A 62 -31.76 -41.80 15.79
C CYS A 62 -30.65 -40.84 16.20
N ILE A 63 -29.51 -41.34 16.70
CA ILE A 63 -28.34 -40.51 17.01
C ILE A 63 -27.87 -39.73 15.78
N LYS A 64 -27.82 -40.36 14.60
CA LYS A 64 -27.44 -39.68 13.34
C LYS A 64 -28.40 -38.56 12.92
N LYS A 65 -29.65 -38.58 13.40
CA LYS A 65 -30.64 -37.53 13.12
C LYS A 65 -30.52 -36.33 14.06
N GLN A 66 -29.84 -36.47 15.19
CA GLN A 66 -29.61 -35.35 16.11
C GLN A 66 -28.59 -34.35 15.51
N PRO A 67 -28.67 -33.07 15.88
CA PRO A 67 -27.74 -32.06 15.39
C PRO A 67 -26.33 -32.31 15.94
N CYS A 68 -25.32 -31.98 15.15
CA CYS A 68 -23.93 -32.02 15.61
C CYS A 68 -23.74 -31.11 16.84
N VAL A 69 -23.18 -31.63 17.93
CA VAL A 69 -22.96 -30.87 19.19
C VAL A 69 -22.15 -29.59 18.99
N ARG A 70 -21.26 -29.56 17.98
CA ARG A 70 -20.44 -28.38 17.65
C ARG A 70 -21.08 -27.44 16.63
N CYS A 71 -21.36 -27.94 15.42
CA CYS A 71 -21.82 -27.07 14.33
C CYS A 71 -23.35 -26.95 14.21
N ARG A 72 -24.10 -27.66 15.06
CA ARG A 72 -25.57 -27.68 15.13
C ARG A 72 -26.31 -28.09 13.84
N ARG A 73 -25.58 -28.58 12.82
CA ARG A 73 -26.16 -29.05 11.55
C ARG A 73 -26.76 -30.45 11.69
N PHE A 74 -27.88 -30.68 10.98
CA PHE A 74 -28.57 -31.96 10.84
C PHE A 74 -28.08 -32.75 9.61
N GLY A 75 -28.36 -34.06 9.58
CA GLY A 75 -28.14 -34.93 8.42
C GLY A 75 -26.68 -35.22 8.06
N GLN A 76 -25.73 -34.82 8.91
CA GLN A 76 -24.31 -35.04 8.67
C GLN A 76 -23.90 -36.47 9.08
N PRO A 77 -22.92 -37.09 8.38
CA PRO A 77 -22.39 -38.38 8.80
C PRO A 77 -21.83 -38.32 10.22
N LEU A 78 -22.23 -39.27 11.08
CA LEU A 78 -21.74 -39.38 12.45
C LEU A 78 -20.24 -39.72 12.44
N GLY A 79 -19.42 -38.83 13.00
CA GLY A 79 -17.97 -39.00 13.12
C GLY A 79 -17.55 -39.57 14.48
N LYS A 80 -18.08 -39.02 15.58
CA LYS A 80 -17.82 -39.46 16.96
C LYS A 80 -19.08 -39.28 17.80
N LEU A 81 -19.35 -40.19 18.73
CA LEU A 81 -20.37 -40.00 19.76
C LEU A 81 -19.68 -39.58 21.05
N THR A 82 -19.81 -38.30 21.40
CA THR A 82 -19.27 -37.72 22.65
C THR A 82 -20.24 -37.97 23.80
N ALA A 83 -19.80 -37.72 25.04
CA ALA A 83 -20.70 -37.73 26.20
C ALA A 83 -21.92 -36.81 26.02
N ASN A 84 -21.73 -35.65 25.38
CA ASN A 84 -22.74 -34.61 25.19
C ASN A 84 -23.56 -34.76 23.89
N GLY A 85 -23.32 -35.82 23.11
CA GLY A 85 -24.05 -36.08 21.86
C GLY A 85 -23.16 -36.29 20.63
N PRO A 86 -23.76 -36.37 19.43
CA PRO A 86 -23.04 -36.71 18.20
C PRO A 86 -22.22 -35.53 17.67
N ALA A 87 -21.00 -35.80 17.21
CA ALA A 87 -20.18 -34.90 16.41
C ALA A 87 -20.11 -35.43 14.97
N CYS A 88 -20.37 -34.56 13.98
CA CYS A 88 -20.26 -34.94 12.57
C CYS A 88 -18.82 -35.26 12.16
N SER A 89 -18.63 -35.97 11.05
CA SER A 89 -17.31 -36.33 10.51
C SER A 89 -16.32 -35.16 10.45
N SER A 90 -16.77 -34.00 9.96
CA SER A 90 -15.94 -32.78 9.90
C SER A 90 -15.62 -32.20 11.28
N CYS A 91 -16.53 -32.32 12.25
CA CYS A 91 -16.36 -31.78 13.61
C CYS A 91 -15.67 -32.76 14.57
N ARG A 92 -15.56 -34.05 14.23
CA ARG A 92 -14.88 -35.06 15.06
C ARG A 92 -13.49 -34.61 15.50
N THR A 93 -12.75 -33.94 14.62
CA THR A 93 -11.38 -33.48 14.87
C THR A 93 -11.22 -32.52 16.05
N TYR A 94 -12.31 -31.96 16.57
CA TYR A 94 -12.30 -31.06 17.75
C TYR A 94 -12.60 -31.80 19.06
N PHE A 95 -12.88 -33.09 18.98
CA PHE A 95 -13.16 -33.96 20.11
C PHE A 95 -12.15 -35.12 20.19
N VAL A 96 -11.01 -35.01 19.50
CA VAL A 96 -9.94 -36.00 19.52
C VAL A 96 -8.70 -35.32 20.09
N ASP A 97 -8.05 -35.98 21.03
CA ASP A 97 -6.81 -35.49 21.62
C ASP A 97 -5.72 -35.38 20.54
N GLU A 98 -4.88 -34.36 20.65
CA GLU A 98 -3.80 -34.18 19.69
C GLU A 98 -2.70 -35.23 19.93
N GLU A 99 -2.27 -35.86 18.85
CA GLU A 99 -1.17 -36.82 18.85
C GLU A 99 -0.01 -36.26 18.00
N PRO A 100 1.25 -36.58 18.33
CA PRO A 100 2.39 -36.12 17.56
C PRO A 100 2.41 -36.75 16.16
N CYS A 101 2.67 -35.93 15.14
CA CYS A 101 2.91 -36.39 13.78
C CYS A 101 4.17 -37.26 13.71
N GLU A 102 4.07 -38.47 13.15
CA GLU A 102 5.18 -39.42 13.08
C GLU A 102 6.36 -38.94 12.19
N ARG A 103 6.20 -37.86 11.42
CA ARG A 103 7.27 -37.25 10.59
C ARG A 103 7.86 -35.97 11.17
N CYS A 104 7.01 -35.05 11.64
CA CYS A 104 7.46 -33.71 12.07
C CYS A 104 7.28 -33.46 13.58
N ASN A 105 6.77 -34.45 14.30
CA ASN A 105 6.51 -34.42 15.74
C ASN A 105 5.55 -33.31 16.22
N ARG A 106 4.95 -32.53 15.31
CA ARG A 106 3.96 -31.51 15.66
C ARG A 106 2.65 -32.17 16.10
N PRO A 107 2.02 -31.70 17.20
CA PRO A 107 0.74 -32.22 17.64
C PRO A 107 -0.34 -31.91 16.59
N SER A 108 -1.22 -32.88 16.34
CA SER A 108 -2.34 -32.71 15.42
C SER A 108 -3.49 -33.65 15.74
N ALA A 109 -4.71 -33.12 15.79
CA ALA A 109 -5.93 -33.92 15.83
C ALA A 109 -6.37 -34.46 14.43
N ARG A 110 -5.59 -34.17 13.37
CA ARG A 110 -5.90 -34.50 11.97
C ARG A 110 -4.88 -35.44 11.34
N LEU A 111 -4.33 -36.36 12.12
CA LEU A 111 -3.40 -37.36 11.59
C LEU A 111 -4.12 -38.36 10.70
N SER A 112 -3.57 -38.60 9.51
CA SER A 112 -4.06 -39.62 8.56
C SER A 112 -2.91 -40.41 7.96
N ARG A 113 -3.18 -41.65 7.58
CA ARG A 113 -2.25 -42.49 6.80
C ARG A 113 -2.44 -42.19 5.31
N ARG A 114 -1.40 -42.42 4.49
CA ARG A 114 -1.56 -42.39 3.04
C ARG A 114 -2.52 -43.49 2.61
N HIS A 115 -3.38 -43.18 1.63
CA HIS A 115 -4.37 -44.12 1.13
C HIS A 115 -3.67 -45.35 0.53
N GLY A 116 -4.13 -46.56 0.89
CA GLY A 116 -3.63 -47.82 0.32
C GLY A 116 -2.49 -48.50 1.08
N ASN A 117 -1.99 -47.93 2.19
CA ASN A 117 -0.97 -48.59 3.02
C ASN A 117 -1.32 -48.50 4.53
N PRO A 118 -1.80 -49.60 5.15
CA PRO A 118 -2.11 -49.65 6.59
C PRO A 118 -0.90 -49.43 7.50
N GLU A 119 0.30 -49.78 7.03
CA GLU A 119 1.57 -49.65 7.76
C GLU A 119 2.19 -48.26 7.59
N ALA A 120 1.68 -47.43 6.66
CA ALA A 120 2.20 -46.09 6.44
C ALA A 120 2.03 -45.19 7.67
N PRO A 121 2.99 -44.30 7.97
CA PRO A 121 2.95 -43.49 9.18
C PRO A 121 1.71 -42.57 9.25
N ARG A 122 1.27 -42.24 10.47
CA ARG A 122 0.20 -41.26 10.70
C ARG A 122 0.76 -39.85 10.64
N LEU A 123 0.43 -39.15 9.56
CA LEU A 123 0.99 -37.85 9.22
C LEU A 123 -0.04 -36.73 9.39
N CYS A 124 0.42 -35.56 9.84
CA CYS A 124 -0.41 -34.35 9.86
C CYS A 124 -0.73 -33.88 8.42
N PRO A 125 -1.75 -33.02 8.22
CA PRO A 125 -2.13 -32.56 6.88
C PRO A 125 -1.00 -31.94 6.07
N GLY A 126 -0.04 -31.26 6.73
CA GLY A 126 1.13 -30.71 6.06
C GLY A 126 2.12 -31.77 5.59
N CYS A 127 2.39 -32.79 6.43
CA CYS A 127 3.32 -33.87 6.09
C CYS A 127 2.73 -34.92 5.15
N ASN A 128 1.39 -35.07 5.15
CA ASN A 128 0.66 -35.98 4.28
C ASN A 128 0.26 -35.33 2.95
N SER A 129 0.51 -34.03 2.78
CA SER A 129 0.24 -33.32 1.54
C SER A 129 1.35 -33.59 0.52
N ASP A 130 0.96 -34.09 -0.66
CA ASP A 130 1.81 -34.11 -1.86
C ASP A 130 1.74 -32.80 -2.65
N HIS A 131 0.93 -31.85 -2.20
CA HIS A 131 0.77 -30.59 -2.89
C HIS A 131 1.93 -29.66 -2.59
N HIS A 132 2.66 -29.32 -3.64
CA HIS A 132 3.68 -28.29 -3.64
C HIS A 132 3.34 -27.24 -4.70
N THR A 133 3.90 -26.04 -4.55
CA THR A 133 3.79 -24.98 -5.56
C THR A 133 4.77 -25.28 -6.68
N CYS A 134 4.25 -25.63 -7.85
CA CYS A 134 5.07 -25.89 -9.04
C CYS A 134 5.94 -24.67 -9.38
N SER A 135 7.26 -24.86 -9.55
CA SER A 135 8.20 -23.80 -9.90
C SER A 135 7.96 -23.21 -11.30
N SER A 136 7.38 -23.99 -12.22
CA SER A 136 7.08 -23.54 -13.59
C SER A 136 5.72 -22.81 -13.68
N CYS A 137 4.63 -23.44 -13.24
CA CYS A 137 3.27 -22.86 -13.38
C CYS A 137 2.71 -22.20 -12.13
N ARG A 138 3.47 -22.18 -11.01
CA ARG A 138 3.12 -21.54 -9.71
C ARG A 138 1.83 -22.05 -9.06
N ARG A 139 1.30 -23.18 -9.50
CA ARG A 139 0.07 -23.77 -8.97
C ARG A 139 0.39 -24.81 -7.89
N SER A 140 -0.38 -24.77 -6.80
CA SER A 140 -0.33 -25.81 -5.76
C SER A 140 -1.05 -27.07 -6.25
N ARG A 141 -0.30 -28.17 -6.38
CA ARG A 141 -0.79 -29.51 -6.78
C ARG A 141 0.30 -30.56 -6.53
N SER A 142 0.00 -31.84 -6.77
CA SER A 142 1.00 -32.90 -6.72
C SER A 142 2.18 -32.59 -7.64
N CYS A 143 3.37 -32.49 -7.04
CA CYS A 143 4.62 -32.21 -7.74
C CYS A 143 5.68 -33.24 -7.37
N THR A 144 6.64 -33.44 -8.27
CA THR A 144 7.85 -34.21 -8.04
C THR A 144 9.03 -33.27 -7.83
N ALA A 145 9.95 -33.64 -6.95
CA ALA A 145 11.19 -32.90 -6.75
C ALA A 145 12.13 -33.18 -7.93
N THR A 146 12.72 -32.12 -8.49
CA THR A 146 13.84 -32.23 -9.44
C THR A 146 15.16 -32.36 -8.70
N ALA A 147 16.22 -32.76 -9.41
CA ALA A 147 17.58 -32.84 -8.86
C ALA A 147 18.03 -31.52 -8.21
N ASP A 148 17.59 -30.37 -8.75
CA ASP A 148 17.88 -29.02 -8.23
C ASP A 148 17.02 -28.62 -7.02
N GLY A 149 16.24 -29.54 -6.45
CA GLY A 149 15.36 -29.27 -5.30
C GLY A 149 14.10 -28.46 -5.61
N ARG A 150 13.79 -28.22 -6.88
CA ARG A 150 12.57 -27.52 -7.32
C ARG A 150 11.41 -28.51 -7.44
N TRP A 151 10.19 -28.04 -7.16
CA TRP A 151 8.98 -28.86 -7.31
C TRP A 151 8.35 -28.59 -8.67
N ILE A 152 8.16 -29.62 -9.49
CA ILE A 152 7.51 -29.49 -10.80
C ILE A 152 6.30 -30.42 -10.86
N CYS A 153 5.17 -29.92 -11.35
CA CYS A 153 4.00 -30.76 -11.56
C CYS A 153 4.13 -31.60 -12.84
N LYS A 154 3.50 -32.78 -12.86
CA LYS A 154 3.51 -33.72 -14.01
C LYS A 154 3.32 -33.03 -15.37
N LYS A 155 2.31 -32.15 -15.49
CA LYS A 155 2.03 -31.41 -16.74
C LYS A 155 3.20 -30.55 -17.22
N CYS A 156 3.90 -29.88 -16.31
CA CYS A 156 5.04 -29.03 -16.67
C CYS A 156 6.33 -29.84 -16.89
N ALA A 157 6.41 -31.05 -16.34
CA ALA A 157 7.52 -31.97 -16.59
C ALA A 157 7.41 -32.63 -17.97
N GLU A 158 6.20 -33.05 -18.36
CA GLU A 158 5.94 -33.67 -19.67
C GLU A 158 5.95 -32.65 -20.81
N ASN A 159 5.36 -31.47 -20.58
CA ASN A 159 5.28 -30.39 -21.57
C ASN A 159 5.72 -29.08 -20.92
N PRO A 160 6.94 -28.59 -21.20
CA PRO A 160 7.44 -27.37 -20.55
C PRO A 160 6.62 -26.12 -20.91
N SER A 161 6.11 -26.04 -22.14
CA SER A 161 5.38 -24.89 -22.67
C SER A 161 4.12 -25.31 -23.44
N ALA A 162 3.12 -24.43 -23.43
CA ALA A 162 1.91 -24.48 -24.24
C ALA A 162 1.51 -23.06 -24.66
N PRO A 163 0.84 -22.86 -25.79
CA PRO A 163 0.33 -21.54 -26.17
C PRO A 163 -0.84 -21.11 -25.29
N CYS A 164 -0.89 -19.82 -24.96
CA CYS A 164 -2.05 -19.20 -24.34
C CYS A 164 -3.23 -19.23 -25.32
N GLY A 165 -4.36 -19.79 -24.92
CA GLY A 165 -5.57 -19.87 -25.76
C GLY A 165 -6.25 -18.53 -26.05
N ALA A 166 -5.79 -17.42 -25.44
CA ALA A 166 -6.33 -16.08 -25.69
C ALA A 166 -5.41 -15.19 -26.53
N CYS A 167 -4.09 -15.24 -26.32
CA CYS A 167 -3.13 -14.36 -27.01
C CYS A 167 -1.98 -15.09 -27.70
N GLY A 168 -1.94 -16.43 -27.66
CA GLY A 168 -0.90 -17.25 -28.28
C GLY A 168 0.46 -17.27 -27.56
N SER A 169 0.71 -16.37 -26.60
CA SER A 169 1.99 -16.33 -25.86
C SER A 169 2.33 -17.66 -25.18
N ALA A 170 3.62 -18.00 -25.16
CA ALA A 170 4.12 -19.21 -24.51
C ALA A 170 3.91 -19.14 -22.99
N VAL A 171 3.27 -20.17 -22.44
CA VAL A 171 3.02 -20.32 -20.99
C VAL A 171 3.43 -21.71 -20.52
N ALA A 172 3.69 -21.89 -19.24
CA ALA A 172 3.89 -23.22 -18.68
C ALA A 172 2.65 -24.10 -18.96
N ALA A 173 2.81 -25.34 -19.42
CA ALA A 173 1.66 -26.19 -19.77
C ALA A 173 0.70 -26.44 -18.59
N GLY A 174 1.21 -26.34 -17.35
CA GLY A 174 0.41 -26.41 -16.14
C GLY A 174 -0.46 -25.18 -15.83
N ALA A 175 -0.35 -24.09 -16.60
CA ALA A 175 -1.04 -22.82 -16.39
C ALA A 175 -2.52 -22.80 -16.85
N ASN A 176 -3.10 -23.96 -17.21
CA ASN A 176 -4.44 -24.10 -17.82
C ASN A 176 -4.64 -23.25 -19.08
N GLY A 177 -3.62 -23.14 -19.93
CA GLY A 177 -3.78 -22.53 -21.25
C GLY A 177 -4.07 -21.03 -21.24
N ARG A 178 -3.78 -20.29 -20.16
CA ARG A 178 -3.80 -18.83 -20.15
C ARG A 178 -2.53 -18.26 -19.53
N CYS A 179 -2.01 -17.18 -20.10
CA CYS A 179 -0.94 -16.41 -19.48
C CYS A 179 -1.49 -15.58 -18.31
N GLU A 180 -0.60 -15.11 -17.44
CA GLU A 180 -1.00 -14.31 -16.26
C GLU A 180 -1.77 -13.06 -16.68
N CYS A 181 -1.32 -12.35 -17.72
CA CYS A 181 -2.02 -11.18 -18.27
C CYS A 181 -3.47 -11.52 -18.66
N CYS A 182 -3.68 -12.48 -19.58
CA CYS A 182 -5.01 -12.86 -20.02
C CYS A 182 -5.90 -13.41 -18.90
N TYR A 183 -5.32 -14.15 -17.95
CA TYR A 183 -6.05 -14.62 -16.77
C TYR A 183 -6.59 -13.44 -15.96
N TRP A 184 -5.74 -12.45 -15.65
CA TRP A 184 -6.16 -11.29 -14.85
C TRP A 184 -7.09 -10.34 -15.61
N THR A 185 -6.91 -10.15 -16.92
CA THR A 185 -7.86 -9.38 -17.75
C THR A 185 -9.24 -10.01 -17.72
N GLN A 186 -9.34 -11.33 -17.86
CA GLN A 186 -10.62 -12.02 -17.76
C GLN A 186 -11.20 -11.96 -16.35
N LYS A 187 -10.36 -12.15 -15.32
CA LYS A 187 -10.79 -12.04 -13.93
C LYS A 187 -11.33 -10.65 -13.63
N CYS A 188 -10.68 -9.60 -14.14
CA CYS A 188 -11.15 -8.21 -14.07
C CYS A 188 -12.54 -8.05 -14.69
N SER A 189 -12.77 -8.62 -15.88
CA SER A 189 -14.10 -8.60 -16.53
C SER A 189 -15.18 -9.28 -15.68
N ILE A 190 -14.90 -10.49 -15.17
CA ILE A 190 -15.84 -11.25 -14.33
C ILE A 190 -16.15 -10.49 -13.04
N ASP A 191 -15.12 -9.94 -12.39
CA ASP A 191 -15.27 -9.18 -11.16
C ASP A 191 -16.03 -7.87 -11.39
N ALA A 192 -15.79 -7.19 -12.52
CA ALA A 192 -16.53 -6.00 -12.90
C ALA A 192 -18.02 -6.32 -13.14
N ASP A 193 -18.34 -7.44 -13.78
CA ASP A 193 -19.71 -7.90 -13.95
C ASP A 193 -20.40 -8.14 -12.60
N GLN A 194 -19.76 -8.90 -11.71
CA GLN A 194 -20.31 -9.20 -10.38
C GLN A 194 -20.49 -7.94 -9.52
N LEU A 195 -19.47 -7.08 -9.48
CA LEU A 195 -19.49 -5.86 -8.68
C LEU A 195 -20.42 -4.80 -9.26
N SER A 196 -20.71 -4.83 -10.57
CA SER A 196 -21.64 -3.87 -11.18
C SER A 196 -23.03 -3.94 -10.55
N HIS A 197 -23.47 -5.10 -10.05
CA HIS A 197 -24.76 -5.22 -9.36
C HIS A 197 -24.86 -4.40 -8.07
N MET A 198 -23.73 -3.97 -7.49
CA MET A 198 -23.69 -3.08 -6.33
C MET A 198 -23.83 -1.60 -6.71
N VAL A 199 -23.75 -1.26 -7.99
CA VAL A 199 -23.81 0.12 -8.50
C VAL A 199 -25.26 0.45 -8.89
N PRO A 200 -25.83 1.56 -8.40
CA PRO A 200 -27.17 2.01 -8.79
C PRO A 200 -27.24 2.44 -10.27
N ARG A 201 -28.41 2.23 -10.90
CA ARG A 201 -28.76 2.54 -12.29
C ARG A 201 -27.98 1.75 -13.35
N ALA A 202 -28.69 1.23 -14.34
CA ALA A 202 -28.11 0.43 -15.43
C ALA A 202 -27.07 1.21 -16.28
N SER A 203 -27.26 2.52 -16.50
CA SER A 203 -26.29 3.34 -17.23
C SER A 203 -24.93 3.37 -16.51
N ILE A 204 -24.92 3.54 -15.19
CA ILE A 204 -23.68 3.63 -14.40
C ILE A 204 -23.04 2.26 -14.21
N GLN A 205 -23.84 1.18 -14.16
CA GLN A 205 -23.32 -0.19 -14.23
C GLN A 205 -22.52 -0.43 -15.51
N LYS A 206 -23.04 0.02 -16.66
CA LYS A 206 -22.33 -0.05 -17.93
C LYS A 206 -21.03 0.77 -17.88
N ARG A 207 -21.08 2.00 -17.35
CA ARG A 207 -19.89 2.85 -17.14
C ARG A 207 -18.83 2.22 -16.25
N PHE A 208 -19.24 1.51 -15.18
CA PHE A 208 -18.31 0.79 -14.31
C PHE A 208 -17.59 -0.35 -15.04
N LYS A 209 -18.30 -1.09 -15.90
CA LYS A 209 -17.69 -2.14 -16.74
C LYS A 209 -16.74 -1.56 -17.78
N GLU A 210 -17.11 -0.44 -18.43
CA GLU A 210 -16.24 0.30 -19.35
C GLU A 210 -14.96 0.78 -18.65
N PHE A 211 -15.09 1.33 -17.44
CA PHE A 211 -13.96 1.69 -16.59
C PHE A 211 -13.05 0.49 -16.28
N ALA A 212 -13.61 -0.64 -15.88
CA ALA A 212 -12.85 -1.84 -15.55
C ALA A 212 -12.07 -2.38 -16.75
N ALA A 213 -12.69 -2.39 -17.93
CA ALA A 213 -12.05 -2.80 -19.18
C ALA A 213 -10.89 -1.85 -19.54
N TRP A 214 -11.13 -0.53 -19.52
CA TRP A 214 -10.09 0.47 -19.77
C TRP A 214 -8.95 0.40 -18.75
N ALA A 215 -9.26 0.24 -17.46
CA ALA A 215 -8.24 0.16 -16.42
C ALA A 215 -7.36 -1.09 -16.56
N ALA A 216 -7.92 -2.20 -17.03
CA ALA A 216 -7.17 -3.43 -17.29
C ALA A 216 -6.24 -3.33 -18.51
N THR A 217 -6.52 -2.43 -19.47
CA THR A 217 -5.63 -2.20 -20.62
C THR A 217 -4.59 -1.13 -20.35
N THR A 218 -4.92 -0.11 -19.56
CA THR A 218 -4.06 1.06 -19.31
C THR A 218 -3.10 0.86 -18.14
N THR A 219 -3.38 -0.11 -17.27
CA THR A 219 -2.54 -0.45 -16.12
C THR A 219 -2.37 -1.95 -15.99
N ASP A 220 -1.59 -2.41 -15.01
CA ASP A 220 -1.38 -3.84 -14.76
C ASP A 220 -2.72 -4.56 -14.44
N PRO A 221 -3.17 -5.53 -15.25
CA PRO A 221 -4.49 -6.16 -15.10
C PRO A 221 -4.71 -6.79 -13.72
N LYS A 222 -3.65 -7.31 -13.10
CA LYS A 222 -3.71 -7.92 -11.77
C LYS A 222 -4.00 -6.88 -10.70
N ARG A 223 -3.24 -5.79 -10.68
CA ARG A 223 -3.49 -4.67 -9.75
C ARG A 223 -4.90 -4.11 -9.93
N THR A 224 -5.37 -3.96 -11.18
CA THR A 224 -6.73 -3.49 -11.47
C THR A 224 -7.79 -4.44 -10.91
N ALA A 225 -7.71 -5.73 -11.21
CA ALA A 225 -8.69 -6.71 -10.72
C ALA A 225 -8.78 -6.68 -9.18
N LEU A 226 -7.63 -6.58 -8.50
CA LEU A 226 -7.58 -6.51 -7.03
C LEU A 226 -8.11 -5.18 -6.46
N SER A 227 -8.07 -4.08 -7.22
CA SER A 227 -8.54 -2.77 -6.78
C SER A 227 -10.01 -2.49 -7.12
N LEU A 228 -10.62 -3.24 -8.05
CA LEU A 228 -12.02 -3.03 -8.48
C LEU A 228 -13.03 -2.87 -7.33
N PRO A 229 -13.01 -3.69 -6.26
CA PRO A 229 -13.96 -3.51 -5.14
C PRO A 229 -13.89 -2.13 -4.50
N ARG A 230 -12.71 -1.50 -4.47
CA ARG A 230 -12.51 -0.15 -3.89
C ARG A 230 -13.12 0.95 -4.76
N HIS A 231 -13.32 0.69 -6.05
CA HIS A 231 -13.90 1.65 -6.98
C HIS A 231 -15.42 1.63 -6.97
N VAL A 232 -16.07 0.58 -6.47
CA VAL A 232 -17.54 0.50 -6.37
C VAL A 232 -18.11 1.73 -5.66
N ALA A 233 -17.54 2.11 -4.50
CA ALA A 233 -18.00 3.27 -3.74
C ALA A 233 -17.96 4.59 -4.53
N PHE A 234 -17.01 4.74 -5.46
CA PHE A 234 -16.95 5.90 -6.33
C PHE A 234 -18.12 5.91 -7.32
N PHE A 235 -18.41 4.78 -7.96
CA PHE A 235 -19.50 4.66 -8.93
C PHE A 235 -20.89 4.72 -8.28
N VAL A 236 -21.03 4.25 -7.04
CA VAL A 236 -22.25 4.44 -6.23
C VAL A 236 -22.53 5.94 -6.02
N LYS A 237 -21.51 6.72 -5.63
CA LYS A 237 -21.64 8.18 -5.49
C LYS A 237 -21.86 8.88 -6.81
N LEU A 238 -21.19 8.42 -7.87
CA LEU A 238 -21.36 8.96 -9.22
C LEU A 238 -22.81 8.77 -9.71
N ALA A 239 -23.43 7.65 -9.34
CA ALA A 239 -24.85 7.36 -9.59
C ALA A 239 -25.82 8.17 -8.72
N ALA A 240 -25.37 9.15 -7.94
CA ALA A 240 -26.23 10.17 -7.34
C ALA A 240 -26.31 11.44 -8.22
N LEU A 241 -25.36 11.62 -9.14
CA LEU A 241 -25.30 12.82 -9.98
C LEU A 241 -26.22 12.71 -11.21
N PRO A 242 -26.74 13.84 -11.72
CA PRO A 242 -27.45 13.88 -12.99
C PRO A 242 -26.48 13.57 -14.14
N GLU A 243 -26.80 12.54 -14.92
CA GLU A 243 -26.08 12.22 -16.15
C GLU A 243 -26.61 13.12 -17.27
N ARG A 244 -25.72 13.68 -18.09
CA ARG A 244 -26.12 14.47 -19.26
C ARG A 244 -26.63 13.55 -20.37
N ASN A 245 -27.37 14.11 -21.32
CA ASN A 245 -27.88 13.36 -22.48
C ASN A 245 -26.76 12.76 -23.36
N ASP A 246 -25.55 13.33 -23.30
CA ASP A 246 -24.33 12.82 -23.94
C ASP A 246 -23.64 11.69 -23.14
N GLY A 247 -24.21 11.30 -21.99
CA GLY A 247 -23.67 10.26 -21.12
C GLY A 247 -22.47 10.69 -20.28
N GLY A 248 -22.22 12.00 -20.15
CA GLY A 248 -21.14 12.58 -19.34
C GLY A 248 -21.61 13.33 -18.09
N TRP A 249 -20.66 13.89 -17.34
CA TRP A 249 -20.91 14.73 -16.15
C TRP A 249 -20.25 16.10 -16.30
N ARG A 250 -20.85 17.13 -15.70
CA ARG A 250 -20.19 18.45 -15.63
C ARG A 250 -19.08 18.40 -14.58
N SER A 251 -17.96 19.07 -14.86
CA SER A 251 -16.85 19.14 -13.91
C SER A 251 -17.26 19.80 -12.59
N ASP A 252 -18.16 20.77 -12.61
CA ASP A 252 -18.58 21.49 -11.40
C ASP A 252 -19.40 20.57 -10.48
N ASP A 253 -20.25 19.69 -11.03
CA ASP A 253 -21.04 18.72 -10.26
C ASP A 253 -20.13 17.67 -9.60
N LEU A 254 -19.11 17.19 -10.32
CA LEU A 254 -18.11 16.27 -9.77
C LEU A 254 -17.27 16.91 -8.67
N LEU A 255 -16.84 18.16 -8.86
CA LEU A 255 -16.05 18.89 -7.87
C LEU A 255 -16.88 19.23 -6.63
N GLY A 256 -18.14 19.62 -6.79
CA GLY A 256 -19.05 19.89 -5.70
C GLY A 256 -19.36 18.64 -4.87
N HIS A 257 -19.55 17.49 -5.53
CA HIS A 257 -19.96 16.26 -4.84
C HIS A 257 -18.79 15.46 -4.23
N PHE A 258 -17.66 15.35 -4.93
CA PHE A 258 -16.50 14.57 -4.46
C PHE A 258 -15.43 15.42 -3.78
N GLY A 259 -15.40 16.74 -4.04
CA GLY A 259 -14.30 17.59 -3.65
C GLY A 259 -12.98 17.23 -4.35
N THR A 260 -11.92 18.00 -4.06
CA THR A 260 -10.59 17.74 -4.62
C THR A 260 -9.93 16.50 -4.00
N GLN A 261 -10.16 16.25 -2.71
CA GLN A 261 -9.63 15.09 -1.99
C GLN A 261 -10.30 13.79 -2.44
N GLY A 262 -11.62 13.75 -2.59
CA GLY A 262 -12.33 12.55 -3.05
C GLY A 262 -11.92 12.13 -4.46
N LEU A 263 -11.73 13.09 -5.36
CA LEU A 263 -11.20 12.82 -6.71
C LEU A 263 -9.72 12.38 -6.70
N ARG A 264 -8.93 12.81 -5.71
CA ARG A 264 -7.55 12.30 -5.51
C ARG A 264 -7.55 10.86 -5.01
N THR A 265 -8.43 10.53 -4.05
CA THR A 265 -8.56 9.16 -3.54
C THR A 265 -8.93 8.17 -4.64
N HIS A 266 -9.74 8.61 -5.62
CA HIS A 266 -10.15 7.81 -6.76
C HIS A 266 -9.48 8.24 -8.07
N LEU A 267 -8.16 8.48 -8.03
CA LEU A 267 -7.38 9.03 -9.16
C LEU A 267 -7.58 8.26 -10.47
N LEU A 268 -7.62 6.93 -10.44
CA LEU A 268 -7.76 6.09 -11.63
C LEU A 268 -9.14 6.28 -12.29
N ALA A 269 -10.21 6.37 -11.49
CA ALA A 269 -11.56 6.63 -12.00
C ALA A 269 -11.70 8.09 -12.50
N ALA A 270 -11.06 9.04 -11.82
CA ALA A 270 -11.02 10.44 -12.28
C ALA A 270 -10.26 10.59 -13.61
N ARG A 271 -9.17 9.84 -13.81
CA ARG A 271 -8.46 9.80 -15.10
C ARG A 271 -9.34 9.22 -16.21
N TRP A 272 -10.02 8.10 -15.94
CA TRP A 272 -10.95 7.50 -16.88
C TRP A 272 -12.06 8.47 -17.34
N LEU A 273 -12.68 9.20 -16.39
CA LEU A 273 -13.66 10.24 -16.71
C LEU A 273 -13.10 11.30 -17.67
N SER A 274 -11.83 11.67 -17.50
CA SER A 274 -11.18 12.66 -18.36
C SER A 274 -10.78 12.12 -19.72
N GLU A 275 -10.16 10.94 -19.78
CA GLU A 275 -9.58 10.37 -21.00
C GLU A 275 -10.61 9.70 -21.91
N VAL A 276 -11.61 9.03 -21.33
CA VAL A 276 -12.62 8.27 -22.08
C VAL A 276 -13.91 9.06 -22.28
N LEU A 277 -14.33 9.82 -21.27
CA LEU A 277 -15.58 10.58 -21.31
C LEU A 277 -15.38 12.08 -21.54
N GLY A 278 -14.14 12.53 -21.75
CA GLY A 278 -13.83 13.92 -22.08
C GLY A 278 -14.19 14.92 -20.98
N VAL A 279 -14.37 14.46 -19.73
CA VAL A 279 -14.73 15.34 -18.63
C VAL A 279 -13.52 16.17 -18.23
N GLU A 280 -13.54 17.47 -18.50
CA GLU A 280 -12.49 18.40 -18.08
C GLU A 280 -12.48 18.61 -16.56
N ILE A 281 -11.91 17.66 -15.79
CA ILE A 281 -11.77 17.77 -14.34
C ILE A 281 -10.62 18.76 -14.03
N GLY A 282 -10.94 20.06 -14.15
CA GLY A 282 -10.02 21.19 -14.30
C GLY A 282 -8.85 21.25 -13.30
N ALA A 283 -7.65 20.88 -13.77
CA ALA A 283 -6.38 21.06 -13.06
C ALA A 283 -6.18 22.52 -12.60
N LYS A 284 -6.61 23.51 -13.41
CA LYS A 284 -6.53 24.95 -13.09
C LYS A 284 -7.46 25.34 -11.93
N LYS A 285 -8.72 24.89 -11.91
CA LYS A 285 -9.68 25.15 -10.83
C LYS A 285 -9.25 24.47 -9.51
N LYS A 286 -8.66 23.26 -9.58
CA LYS A 286 -8.07 22.57 -8.41
C LYS A 286 -6.92 23.35 -7.78
N ILE A 287 -6.03 23.92 -8.62
CA ILE A 287 -4.93 24.77 -8.13
C ILE A 287 -5.48 26.03 -7.50
N GLN A 288 -6.45 26.70 -8.13
CA GLN A 288 -7.08 27.90 -7.56
C GLN A 288 -7.76 27.63 -6.21
N ALA A 289 -8.55 26.56 -6.10
CA ALA A 289 -9.18 26.17 -4.82
C ALA A 289 -8.14 25.83 -3.73
N SER A 290 -7.04 25.17 -4.10
CA SER A 290 -5.95 24.88 -3.17
C SER A 290 -5.18 26.13 -2.74
N GLU A 291 -4.94 27.09 -3.64
CA GLU A 291 -4.27 28.35 -3.32
C GLU A 291 -5.18 29.24 -2.45
N ALA A 292 -6.49 29.25 -2.70
CA ALA A 292 -7.46 29.97 -1.87
C ALA A 292 -7.49 29.43 -0.44
N ARG A 293 -7.60 28.11 -0.28
CA ARG A 293 -7.53 27.47 1.05
C ARG A 293 -6.23 27.81 1.78
N ARG A 294 -5.08 27.76 1.07
CA ARG A 294 -3.77 28.08 1.67
C ARG A 294 -3.64 29.56 2.03
N PHE A 295 -4.32 30.45 1.31
CA PHE A 295 -4.33 31.87 1.63
C PHE A 295 -5.12 32.13 2.92
N GLU A 296 -6.31 31.54 3.04
CA GLU A 296 -7.11 31.60 4.26
C GLU A 296 -6.41 30.95 5.47
N GLU A 297 -5.72 29.82 5.28
CA GLU A 297 -4.95 29.15 6.34
C GLU A 297 -3.90 30.09 6.99
N GLN A 298 -3.35 31.07 6.25
CA GLN A 298 -2.40 32.03 6.80
C GLN A 298 -3.01 32.98 7.85
N LEU A 299 -4.33 33.16 7.87
CA LEU A 299 -5.01 33.95 8.90
C LEU A 299 -4.96 33.29 10.27
N SER A 300 -4.74 31.97 10.34
CA SER A 300 -4.55 31.26 11.61
C SER A 300 -3.20 31.58 12.28
N GLU A 301 -2.25 32.14 11.53
CA GLU A 301 -0.92 32.53 12.01
C GLU A 301 -0.84 34.02 12.40
N LEU A 302 -1.97 34.72 12.45
CA LEU A 302 -1.99 36.13 12.85
C LEU A 302 -1.47 36.30 14.28
N PRO A 303 -0.63 37.31 14.55
CA PRO A 303 -0.19 37.63 15.89
C PRO A 303 -1.39 37.93 16.81
N GLU A 304 -1.23 37.64 18.10
CA GLU A 304 -2.25 37.93 19.11
C GLU A 304 -2.37 39.44 19.37
N GLN A 305 -1.29 40.17 19.12
CA GLN A 305 -1.20 41.60 19.39
C GLN A 305 -2.12 42.43 18.48
N PRO A 306 -2.91 43.36 19.04
CA PRO A 306 -3.95 44.06 18.29
C PRO A 306 -3.42 44.86 17.09
N LEU A 307 -2.32 45.58 17.26
CA LEU A 307 -1.83 46.54 16.26
C LEU A 307 -1.27 45.84 15.00
N PRO A 308 -0.32 44.88 15.09
CA PRO A 308 0.11 44.09 13.94
C PRO A 308 -1.02 43.27 13.32
N ARG A 309 -1.91 42.70 14.15
CA ARG A 309 -3.07 41.92 13.69
C ARG A 309 -4.01 42.74 12.83
N GLN A 310 -4.36 43.95 13.26
CA GLN A 310 -5.22 44.85 12.49
C GLN A 310 -4.58 45.25 11.16
N ALA A 311 -3.28 45.58 11.15
CA ALA A 311 -2.57 45.93 9.92
C ALA A 311 -2.54 44.75 8.92
N LEU A 312 -2.31 43.53 9.41
CA LEU A 312 -2.34 42.32 8.58
C LEU A 312 -3.75 41.98 8.09
N MET A 313 -4.79 42.12 8.91
CA MET A 313 -6.17 41.93 8.48
C MET A 313 -6.57 42.93 7.39
N ALA A 314 -6.20 44.20 7.55
CA ALA A 314 -6.43 45.23 6.55
C ALA A 314 -5.66 44.93 5.24
N PHE A 315 -4.42 44.46 5.33
CA PHE A 315 -3.65 44.04 4.17
C PHE A 315 -4.25 42.81 3.47
N HIS A 316 -4.75 41.83 4.22
CA HIS A 316 -5.46 40.68 3.67
C HIS A 316 -6.70 41.13 2.89
N GLN A 317 -7.51 42.02 3.46
CA GLN A 317 -8.68 42.58 2.77
C GLN A 317 -8.30 43.33 1.49
N PHE A 318 -7.24 44.12 1.53
CA PHE A 318 -6.69 44.81 0.36
C PHE A 318 -6.31 43.82 -0.76
N LEU A 319 -5.59 42.74 -0.42
CA LEU A 319 -5.21 41.70 -1.38
C LEU A 319 -6.44 40.94 -1.91
N SER A 320 -7.39 40.59 -1.05
CA SER A 320 -8.63 39.89 -1.44
C SER A 320 -9.49 40.72 -2.37
N LYS A 321 -9.56 42.05 -2.18
CA LYS A 321 -10.24 42.96 -3.11
C LYS A 321 -9.60 42.94 -4.50
N ARG A 322 -8.27 43.00 -4.57
CA ARG A 322 -7.52 42.93 -5.83
C ARG A 322 -7.66 41.57 -6.53
N VAL A 323 -7.77 40.48 -5.76
CA VAL A 323 -8.10 39.15 -6.29
C VAL A 323 -9.51 39.14 -6.89
N ALA A 324 -10.50 39.69 -6.18
CA ALA A 324 -11.88 39.75 -6.65
C ALA A 324 -12.05 40.62 -7.92
N GLN A 325 -11.22 41.66 -8.06
CA GLN A 325 -11.17 42.53 -9.24
C GLN A 325 -10.37 41.92 -10.41
N GLY A 326 -9.64 40.84 -10.18
CA GLY A 326 -8.83 40.17 -11.21
C GLY A 326 -7.44 40.78 -11.44
N ASP A 327 -7.04 41.78 -10.65
CA ASP A 327 -5.73 42.44 -10.77
C ASP A 327 -4.55 41.51 -10.48
N ILE A 328 -4.76 40.56 -9.55
CA ILE A 328 -3.75 39.60 -9.12
C ILE A 328 -4.36 38.22 -8.92
N SER A 329 -3.54 37.17 -9.07
CA SER A 329 -3.96 35.81 -8.76
C SER A 329 -3.99 35.55 -7.25
N VAL A 330 -4.82 34.60 -6.80
CA VAL A 330 -4.85 34.11 -5.40
C VAL A 330 -3.47 33.66 -4.92
N ARG A 331 -2.69 33.03 -5.81
CA ARG A 331 -1.31 32.63 -5.52
C ARG A 331 -0.41 33.84 -5.26
N THR A 332 -0.55 34.90 -6.05
CA THR A 332 0.21 36.15 -5.87
C THR A 332 -0.16 36.79 -4.54
N ALA A 333 -1.45 36.87 -4.20
CA ALA A 333 -1.92 37.39 -2.91
C ALA A 333 -1.30 36.62 -1.73
N ARG A 334 -1.38 35.27 -1.75
CA ARG A 334 -0.77 34.41 -0.73
C ARG A 334 0.74 34.62 -0.58
N LEU A 335 1.46 34.71 -1.70
CA LEU A 335 2.91 34.93 -1.71
C LEU A 335 3.30 36.33 -1.22
N SER A 336 2.44 37.33 -1.42
CA SER A 336 2.63 38.68 -0.88
C SER A 336 2.30 38.77 0.61
N PHE A 337 1.32 38.00 1.09
CA PHE A 337 0.88 38.01 2.48
C PHE A 337 1.89 37.33 3.42
N ARG A 338 2.55 36.26 2.99
CA ARG A 338 3.54 35.55 3.83
C ARG A 338 4.66 36.45 4.39
N PRO A 339 5.38 37.24 3.58
CA PRO A 339 6.40 38.14 4.10
C PRO A 339 5.86 39.19 5.07
N ALA A 340 4.60 39.61 4.91
CA ALA A 340 3.98 40.55 5.85
C ALA A 340 3.79 39.91 7.22
N LEU A 341 3.30 38.67 7.27
CA LEU A 341 3.21 37.88 8.51
C LEU A 341 4.58 37.73 9.18
N ASP A 342 5.57 37.23 8.42
CA ASP A 342 6.90 36.96 8.98
C ASP A 342 7.59 38.25 9.48
N LEU A 343 7.38 39.39 8.79
CA LEU A 343 7.88 40.70 9.21
C LEU A 343 7.16 41.20 10.48
N ALA A 344 5.83 41.06 10.56
CA ALA A 344 5.07 41.44 11.75
C ALA A 344 5.47 40.61 12.98
N SER A 345 5.74 39.31 12.80
CA SER A 345 6.25 38.46 13.88
C SER A 345 7.64 38.89 14.39
N LEU A 346 8.48 39.49 13.54
CA LEU A 346 9.77 40.06 13.97
C LEU A 346 9.60 41.35 14.77
N ALA A 347 8.63 42.18 14.40
CA ALA A 347 8.33 43.45 15.06
C ALA A 347 7.64 43.28 16.43
N GLY A 348 7.11 42.08 16.71
CA GLY A 348 6.44 41.75 17.97
C GLY A 348 5.13 42.52 18.12
N ASP A 349 5.03 43.34 19.17
CA ASP A 349 3.80 44.05 19.53
C ASP A 349 3.59 45.35 18.74
N GLN A 350 4.61 45.79 18.00
CA GLN A 350 4.63 47.06 17.26
C GLN A 350 4.49 46.84 15.75
N LEU A 351 4.16 47.90 15.00
CA LEU A 351 4.29 47.86 13.54
C LEU A 351 5.77 47.74 13.14
N PRO A 352 6.08 47.07 12.02
CA PRO A 352 7.47 46.89 11.60
C PRO A 352 8.20 48.22 11.40
N ALA A 353 9.45 48.26 11.87
CA ALA A 353 10.38 49.34 11.67
C ALA A 353 11.40 49.02 10.55
N GLN A 354 12.23 50.01 10.21
CA GLN A 354 13.22 49.87 9.14
C GLN A 354 14.26 48.78 9.43
N ASP A 355 14.59 48.58 10.70
CA ASP A 355 15.54 47.55 11.13
C ASP A 355 14.97 46.14 10.93
N ASP A 356 13.66 45.96 11.17
CA ASP A 356 12.97 44.68 10.93
C ASP A 356 12.99 44.30 9.45
N VAL A 357 12.74 45.28 8.56
CA VAL A 357 12.82 45.09 7.11
C VAL A 357 14.23 44.69 6.68
N THR A 358 15.24 45.37 7.23
CA THR A 358 16.65 45.09 6.91
C THR A 358 17.04 43.70 7.37
N HIS A 359 16.70 43.34 8.61
CA HIS A 359 16.95 42.03 9.19
C HIS A 359 16.20 40.91 8.45
N TYR A 360 14.93 41.13 8.10
CA TYR A 360 14.14 40.19 7.32
C TYR A 360 14.77 39.91 5.95
N LEU A 361 15.17 40.95 5.22
CA LEU A 361 15.76 40.83 3.89
C LEU A 361 17.18 40.26 3.89
N MET A 362 17.90 40.30 5.02
CA MET A 362 19.14 39.53 5.18
C MET A 362 18.85 38.02 5.13
N LYS A 363 17.76 37.58 5.78
CA LYS A 363 17.34 36.17 5.80
C LYS A 363 16.64 35.75 4.49
N ALA A 364 15.69 36.54 4.01
CA ALA A 364 14.80 36.23 2.89
C ALA A 364 14.86 37.26 1.73
N PRO A 365 16.03 37.50 1.09
CA PRO A 365 16.17 38.55 0.08
C PRO A 365 15.38 38.31 -1.21
N GLY A 366 14.96 37.07 -1.48
CA GLY A 366 14.10 36.73 -2.61
C GLY A 366 12.66 37.25 -2.46
N GLN A 367 12.28 37.67 -1.25
CA GLN A 367 10.94 38.16 -0.96
C GLN A 367 10.81 39.69 -1.05
N ARG A 368 11.84 40.40 -1.56
CA ARG A 368 11.83 41.87 -1.70
C ARG A 368 10.59 42.42 -2.42
N ALA A 369 10.24 41.84 -3.57
CA ALA A 369 9.10 42.30 -4.36
C ALA A 369 7.76 42.11 -3.62
N ALA A 370 7.62 41.00 -2.91
CA ALA A 370 6.46 40.70 -2.09
C ALA A 370 6.36 41.64 -0.89
N LEU A 371 7.49 41.93 -0.23
CA LEU A 371 7.57 42.87 0.89
C LEU A 371 7.32 44.32 0.47
N PHE A 372 7.74 44.70 -0.74
CA PHE A 372 7.45 46.03 -1.29
C PHE A 372 5.95 46.31 -1.34
N ALA A 373 5.13 45.32 -1.70
CA ALA A 373 3.67 45.48 -1.71
C ALA A 373 3.11 45.80 -0.31
N PHE A 374 3.64 45.16 0.74
CA PHE A 374 3.23 45.43 2.12
C PHE A 374 3.75 46.77 2.64
N ALA A 375 5.00 47.11 2.35
CA ALA A 375 5.58 48.40 2.72
C ALA A 375 4.82 49.59 2.08
N THR A 376 4.44 49.45 0.80
CA THR A 376 3.60 50.44 0.11
C THR A 376 2.22 50.54 0.75
N PHE A 377 1.58 49.39 1.06
CA PHE A 377 0.29 49.38 1.75
C PHE A 377 0.33 50.08 3.12
N LEU A 378 1.34 49.79 3.93
CA LEU A 378 1.53 50.41 5.25
C LEU A 378 1.75 51.93 5.13
N ARG A 379 2.50 52.37 4.12
CA ARG A 379 2.72 53.80 3.85
C ARG A 379 1.42 54.50 3.48
N GLU A 380 0.65 53.92 2.56
CA GLU A 380 -0.58 54.52 2.03
C GLU A 380 -1.75 54.48 3.02
N THR A 381 -1.82 53.47 3.87
CA THR A 381 -2.99 53.23 4.74
C THR A 381 -2.75 53.63 6.20
N LEU A 382 -1.53 53.42 6.71
CA LEU A 382 -1.18 53.61 8.12
C LEU A 382 -0.08 54.67 8.32
N GLY A 383 0.39 55.32 7.26
CA GLY A 383 1.43 56.36 7.34
C GLY A 383 2.82 55.85 7.72
N VAL A 384 3.05 54.53 7.75
CA VAL A 384 4.34 53.96 8.15
C VAL A 384 5.27 53.91 6.95
N ASN A 385 6.35 54.68 7.00
CA ASN A 385 7.30 54.77 5.89
C ASN A 385 8.45 53.76 6.02
N LEU A 386 8.35 52.66 5.29
CA LEU A 386 9.39 51.64 5.19
C LEU A 386 10.08 51.69 3.82
N ALA A 387 11.40 51.69 3.83
CA ALA A 387 12.23 51.53 2.64
C ALA A 387 12.57 50.05 2.44
N VAL A 388 12.34 49.54 1.23
CA VAL A 388 12.79 48.20 0.81
C VAL A 388 14.07 48.35 -0.01
N PRO A 389 15.25 48.05 0.55
CA PRO A 389 16.52 48.32 -0.13
C PRO A 389 16.69 47.46 -1.39
N LYS A 390 17.20 48.08 -2.47
CA LYS A 390 17.58 47.37 -3.70
C LYS A 390 18.68 46.34 -3.39
N SER A 391 18.66 45.18 -4.06
CA SER A 391 19.75 44.21 -3.93
C SER A 391 21.02 44.76 -4.57
N SER A 392 22.10 44.92 -3.81
CA SER A 392 23.40 45.31 -4.39
C SER A 392 24.08 44.11 -5.06
N ALA A 393 24.78 44.35 -6.18
CA ALA A 393 25.59 43.33 -6.84
C ALA A 393 26.63 42.70 -5.90
N ARG A 394 27.17 43.52 -4.98
CA ARG A 394 28.11 43.10 -3.93
C ARG A 394 27.48 42.10 -2.96
N THR A 395 26.24 42.31 -2.53
CA THR A 395 25.52 41.38 -1.64
C THR A 395 25.23 40.04 -2.34
N ILE A 396 24.86 40.08 -3.63
CA ILE A 396 24.63 38.87 -4.44
C ILE A 396 25.94 38.07 -4.59
N PHE A 397 27.06 38.76 -4.86
CA PHE A 397 28.39 38.17 -4.97
C PHE A 397 28.82 37.43 -3.69
N HIS A 398 28.78 38.11 -2.54
CA HIS A 398 29.18 37.49 -1.26
C HIS A 398 28.30 36.29 -0.88
N ARG A 399 27.00 36.36 -1.18
CA ARG A 399 26.08 35.22 -0.95
C ARG A 399 26.44 34.02 -1.82
N ARG A 400 26.66 34.24 -3.13
CA ARG A 400 27.03 33.17 -4.06
C ARG A 400 28.33 32.51 -3.64
N ARG A 401 29.31 33.31 -3.21
CA ARG A 401 30.58 32.82 -2.65
C ARG A 401 30.36 31.94 -1.43
N ARG A 402 29.55 32.38 -0.46
CA ARG A 402 29.26 31.62 0.76
C ARG A 402 28.55 30.29 0.47
N GLN A 403 27.65 30.27 -0.52
CA GLN A 403 26.99 29.04 -0.96
C GLN A 403 27.97 28.05 -1.58
N LEU A 404 28.86 28.52 -2.45
CA LEU A 404 29.92 27.70 -3.04
C LEU A 404 30.89 27.19 -1.98
N GLU A 405 31.24 28.00 -0.98
CA GLU A 405 32.07 27.56 0.14
C GLU A 405 31.44 26.42 0.94
N VAL A 406 30.15 26.51 1.24
CA VAL A 406 29.41 25.44 1.93
C VAL A 406 29.40 24.16 1.08
N GLN A 407 29.18 24.28 -0.23
CA GLN A 407 29.22 23.12 -1.14
C GLN A 407 30.61 22.49 -1.18
N ILE A 408 31.68 23.28 -1.31
CA ILE A 408 33.06 22.78 -1.25
C ILE A 408 33.31 22.03 0.06
N ARG A 409 32.93 22.60 1.20
CA ARG A 409 33.09 21.92 2.50
C ARG A 409 32.33 20.61 2.57
N GLN A 410 31.07 20.58 2.13
CA GLN A 410 30.26 19.36 2.10
C GLN A 410 30.91 18.26 1.25
N MET A 411 31.42 18.62 0.07
CA MET A 411 32.10 17.68 -0.82
C MET A 411 33.44 17.18 -0.25
N LEU A 412 34.17 18.01 0.49
CA LEU A 412 35.42 17.60 1.15
C LEU A 412 35.19 16.56 2.25
N PHE A 413 34.05 16.62 2.94
CA PHE A 413 33.66 15.67 4.01
C PHE A 413 32.80 14.49 3.52
N GLU A 414 32.62 14.31 2.21
CA GLU A 414 31.87 13.18 1.65
C GLU A 414 32.71 11.89 1.74
N GLU A 415 32.25 10.90 2.52
CA GLU A 415 32.98 9.64 2.81
C GLU A 415 33.01 8.67 1.62
N ASP A 416 31.94 8.64 0.81
CA ASP A 416 31.80 7.75 -0.34
C ASP A 416 31.87 8.56 -1.65
N ARG A 417 33.08 8.63 -2.23
CA ARG A 417 33.32 9.32 -3.50
C ARG A 417 33.01 8.38 -4.65
N SER A 418 31.75 8.43 -5.09
CA SER A 418 31.30 7.72 -6.29
C SER A 418 32.10 8.13 -7.55
N THR A 419 31.99 7.33 -8.63
CA THR A 419 32.65 7.62 -9.92
C THR A 419 32.28 8.97 -10.55
N ASP A 420 31.19 9.60 -10.08
CA ASP A 420 30.70 10.92 -10.52
C ASP A 420 31.27 12.09 -9.69
N PHE A 421 32.00 11.82 -8.60
CA PHE A 421 32.50 12.87 -7.70
C PHE A 421 33.26 13.98 -8.44
N ASP A 422 34.16 13.59 -9.36
CA ASP A 422 34.95 14.51 -10.16
C ASP A 422 34.13 15.39 -11.10
N GLN A 423 33.05 14.85 -11.68
CA GLN A 423 32.15 15.62 -12.55
C GLN A 423 31.37 16.66 -11.75
N ARG A 424 31.09 16.40 -10.47
CA ARG A 424 30.48 17.37 -9.54
C ARG A 424 31.50 18.37 -9.00
N TRP A 425 32.70 17.91 -8.64
CA TRP A 425 33.72 18.72 -7.96
C TRP A 425 34.28 19.82 -8.86
N ARG A 426 34.67 19.45 -10.09
CA ARG A 426 35.39 20.36 -11.00
C ARG A 426 34.59 21.63 -11.32
N PRO A 427 33.28 21.58 -11.67
CA PRO A 427 32.49 22.80 -11.88
C PRO A 427 32.40 23.69 -10.64
N VAL A 428 32.19 23.10 -9.46
CA VAL A 428 32.03 23.85 -8.19
C VAL A 428 33.35 24.50 -7.79
N ALA A 429 34.47 23.78 -7.91
CA ALA A 429 35.81 24.28 -7.65
C ALA A 429 36.17 25.43 -8.59
N LEU A 430 35.90 25.29 -9.90
CA LEU A 430 36.13 26.36 -10.86
C LEU A 430 35.32 27.63 -10.52
N MET A 431 34.04 27.47 -10.18
CA MET A 431 33.20 28.59 -9.79
C MET A 431 33.67 29.27 -8.50
N TYR A 432 34.22 28.50 -7.55
CA TYR A 432 34.67 29.01 -6.26
C TYR A 432 36.05 29.68 -6.32
N PHE A 433 37.04 29.02 -6.93
CA PHE A 433 38.43 29.48 -6.94
C PHE A 433 38.71 30.51 -8.05
N HIS A 434 38.00 30.42 -9.18
CA HIS A 434 38.25 31.26 -10.36
C HIS A 434 37.13 32.25 -10.68
N TRP A 435 36.10 32.32 -9.84
CA TRP A 435 35.02 33.32 -9.92
C TRP A 435 34.20 33.32 -11.20
N ILE A 436 34.16 32.18 -11.91
CA ILE A 436 33.45 32.06 -13.17
C ILE A 436 32.01 31.56 -13.00
N SER A 437 31.17 31.80 -14.02
CA SER A 437 29.80 31.31 -14.03
C SER A 437 29.72 29.79 -14.24
N LEU A 438 28.62 29.15 -13.85
CA LEU A 438 28.41 27.71 -14.10
C LEU A 438 28.51 27.38 -15.61
N LYS A 439 27.91 28.23 -16.45
CA LYS A 439 27.95 28.08 -17.92
C LYS A 439 29.38 28.12 -18.44
N GLN A 440 30.20 29.03 -17.90
CA GLN A 440 31.61 29.13 -18.28
C GLN A 440 32.43 27.96 -17.74
N ALA A 441 32.21 27.53 -16.49
CA ALA A 441 32.88 26.36 -15.92
C ALA A 441 32.60 25.09 -16.73
N GLN A 442 31.33 24.85 -17.10
CA GLN A 442 30.94 23.72 -17.94
C GLN A 442 31.57 23.80 -19.33
N ARG A 443 31.61 24.98 -19.93
CA ARG A 443 32.26 25.20 -21.22
C ARG A 443 33.76 24.90 -21.16
N LEU A 444 34.47 25.43 -20.15
CA LEU A 444 35.90 25.18 -19.97
C LEU A 444 36.19 23.70 -19.75
N LEU A 445 35.36 22.97 -18.99
CA LEU A 445 35.53 21.54 -18.76
C LEU A 445 35.24 20.69 -20.01
N ALA A 446 34.41 21.17 -20.93
CA ALA A 446 34.10 20.49 -22.17
C ALA A 446 35.13 20.77 -23.28
N GLU A 447 35.65 22.00 -23.35
CA GLU A 447 36.55 22.47 -24.42
C GLU A 447 38.04 22.41 -24.03
N GLY A 448 38.35 22.43 -22.73
CA GLY A 448 39.71 22.48 -22.21
C GLY A 448 40.38 21.12 -22.00
N LYS A 449 41.70 21.12 -21.98
CA LYS A 449 42.53 19.93 -21.71
C LYS A 449 42.87 19.86 -20.23
N LEU A 450 42.59 18.72 -19.60
CA LEU A 450 42.93 18.46 -18.21
C LEU A 450 44.27 17.71 -18.12
N SER A 451 45.19 18.23 -17.31
CA SER A 451 46.48 17.60 -16.99
C SER A 451 46.62 17.43 -15.47
N THR A 452 47.25 16.34 -15.03
CA THR A 452 47.52 16.12 -13.60
C THR A 452 48.60 17.07 -13.11
N ALA A 453 48.34 17.76 -12.00
CA ALA A 453 49.25 18.69 -11.37
C ALA A 453 49.46 18.32 -9.89
N TYR A 454 50.49 18.87 -9.25
CA TYR A 454 50.72 18.60 -7.84
C TYR A 454 49.55 19.13 -6.99
N GLY A 455 48.91 18.23 -6.23
CA GLY A 455 47.78 18.56 -5.37
C GLY A 455 46.50 18.93 -6.11
N GLY A 456 46.34 18.54 -7.39
CA GLY A 456 45.13 18.84 -8.16
C GLY A 456 45.23 18.53 -9.66
N VAL A 457 44.40 19.22 -10.43
CA VAL A 457 44.34 19.12 -11.89
C VAL A 457 44.43 20.52 -12.47
N GLU A 458 45.18 20.68 -13.56
CA GLU A 458 45.26 21.93 -14.32
C GLU A 458 44.39 21.81 -15.57
N LEU A 459 43.55 22.81 -15.82
CA LEU A 459 42.68 22.89 -16.99
C LEU A 459 43.20 23.98 -17.92
N GLU A 460 43.68 23.59 -19.09
CA GLU A 460 44.15 24.50 -20.14
C GLU A 460 43.07 24.73 -21.19
N HIS A 461 42.75 26.00 -21.46
CA HIS A 461 41.83 26.39 -22.52
C HIS A 461 42.38 27.60 -23.29
N GLY A 462 42.97 27.35 -24.46
CA GLY A 462 43.70 28.37 -25.22
C GLY A 462 44.99 28.77 -24.50
N ALA A 463 45.12 30.06 -24.18
CA ALA A 463 46.26 30.61 -23.42
C ALA A 463 45.99 30.69 -21.90
N GLU A 464 44.79 30.35 -21.44
CA GLU A 464 44.40 30.43 -20.04
C GLU A 464 44.54 29.08 -19.32
N ARG A 465 44.98 29.14 -18.06
CA ARG A 465 45.19 27.97 -17.19
C ARG A 465 44.40 28.14 -15.90
N TYR A 466 43.64 27.11 -15.54
CA TYR A 466 42.79 27.08 -14.36
C TYR A 466 43.17 25.90 -13.47
N TRP A 467 43.66 26.18 -12.26
CA TRP A 467 44.03 25.14 -11.30
C TRP A 467 42.83 24.68 -10.45
N ILE A 468 42.57 23.37 -10.40
CA ILE A 468 41.49 22.75 -9.63
C ILE A 468 42.13 21.90 -8.52
N PRO A 469 41.92 22.21 -7.23
CA PRO A 469 42.51 21.44 -6.14
C PRO A 469 42.02 19.99 -6.10
N ASP A 470 42.89 19.09 -5.66
CA ASP A 470 42.51 17.72 -5.32
C ASP A 470 41.60 17.76 -4.07
N PRO A 471 40.40 17.19 -4.14
CA PRO A 471 39.49 17.11 -3.00
C PRO A 471 40.00 16.20 -1.86
N SER A 472 41.02 15.37 -2.10
CA SER A 472 41.54 14.40 -1.13
C SER A 472 42.27 15.09 0.03
N PRO A 473 42.02 14.70 1.29
CA PRO A 473 42.75 15.26 2.42
C PRO A 473 44.24 14.91 2.25
N MET A 474 45.12 15.93 2.26
CA MET A 474 46.55 15.71 2.31
C MET A 474 46.83 14.79 3.51
N TYR A 475 47.39 13.62 3.25
CA TYR A 475 47.82 12.65 4.25
C TYR A 475 48.56 13.41 5.37
N ARG A 476 48.01 13.42 6.59
CA ARG A 476 48.81 13.79 7.77
C ARG A 476 49.85 12.70 7.91
N GLY A 477 51.08 13.00 7.52
CA GLY A 477 52.22 12.11 7.75
C GLY A 477 52.23 11.64 9.20
N SER A 478 52.31 10.33 9.37
CA SER A 478 52.68 9.66 10.61
C SER A 478 53.92 10.34 11.19
N ARG A 479 53.76 10.98 12.35
CA ARG A 479 54.86 11.18 13.30
C ARG A 479 54.77 10.10 14.36
#